data_AF-A0A3C0A7Z7-F1
#
_entry.id   AF-A0A3C0A7Z7-F1
#
_cell.length_a   1.000
_cell.length_b   1.000
_cell.length_c   1.000
_cell.angle_alpha   90.00
_cell.angle_beta   90.00
_cell.angle_gamma   90.00
#
_symmetry.space_group_name_H-M   'P 1'
#
loop_
_entity.id
_entity.type
_entity.pdbx_description
1 polymer ?
#
loop_
_entity_poly.entity_id
_entity_poly.type
_entity_poly.pdbx_seq_one_letter_code
_entity_poly.pdbx_strand_id
1 'polypeptide(L)'
;VFCTGKFYYDLLERRTQDKREDVALVRIEQLFPLPIEQLEAVIASYANATQYVWAQEEPKNMGAWGFMLMNFNSVPLRLASRRVYSSPAAGSSARSKARHKEVIDSVFQTPKK
;
A
#
# COMPACT_ATOMS: atom_id res chain seq x y z
N VAL A 1 -2.65 3.59 5.59
CA VAL A 1 -2.04 2.88 4.43
C VAL A 1 -2.05 1.40 4.74
N PHE A 2 -2.72 0.61 3.91
CA PHE A 2 -2.74 -0.84 3.98
C PHE A 2 -1.61 -1.42 3.13
N CYS A 3 -0.90 -2.43 3.62
CA CYS A 3 0.09 -3.19 2.87
C CYS A 3 0.19 -4.62 3.41
N THR A 4 1.01 -5.45 2.76
CA THR A 4 1.30 -6.82 3.23
C THR A 4 2.80 -7.13 3.11
N GLY A 5 3.26 -8.10 3.88
CA GLY A 5 4.63 -8.61 3.82
C GLY A 5 5.71 -7.57 4.11
N LYS A 6 6.89 -7.77 3.51
CA LYS A 6 8.10 -6.99 3.81
C LYS A 6 7.99 -5.51 3.46
N PHE A 7 7.09 -5.14 2.54
CA PHE A 7 6.96 -3.76 2.08
C PHE A 7 6.57 -2.81 3.22
N TYR A 8 5.93 -3.31 4.27
CA TYR A 8 5.69 -2.54 5.49
C TYR A 8 6.95 -1.90 6.08
N TYR A 9 8.06 -2.62 6.12
CA TYR A 9 9.29 -2.12 6.76
C TYR A 9 9.90 -0.97 5.98
N ASP A 10 9.86 -1.03 4.65
CA ASP A 10 10.31 0.07 3.79
C ASP A 10 9.46 1.33 4.01
N LEU A 11 8.14 1.17 4.17
CA LEU A 11 7.22 2.27 4.47
C LEU A 11 7.42 2.81 5.89
N LEU A 12 7.67 1.94 6.86
CA LEU A 12 7.94 2.31 8.24
C LEU A 12 9.24 3.10 8.35
N GLU A 13 10.30 2.65 7.69
CA GLU A 13 11.57 3.37 7.61
C GLU A 13 11.34 4.76 7.02
N ARG A 14 10.68 4.85 5.86
CA ARG A 14 10.38 6.14 5.24
C ARG A 14 9.56 7.07 6.14
N ARG A 15 8.48 6.56 6.74
CA ARG A 15 7.63 7.34 7.66
C ARG A 15 8.43 7.90 8.84
N THR A 16 9.35 7.08 9.37
CA THR A 16 10.20 7.44 10.52
C THR A 16 11.25 8.48 10.14
N GLN A 17 11.91 8.32 8.98
CA GLN A 17 12.86 9.30 8.45
C GLN A 17 12.20 10.66 8.23
N ASP A 18 10.98 10.66 7.68
CA ASP A 18 10.21 11.88 7.41
C ASP A 18 9.47 12.42 8.65
N LYS A 19 9.52 11.74 9.80
CA LYS A 19 8.80 12.07 11.04
C LYS A 19 7.31 12.34 10.82
N ARG A 20 6.66 11.49 10.02
CA ARG A 20 5.25 11.63 9.63
C ARG A 20 4.33 11.00 10.66
N GLU A 21 3.56 11.85 11.36
CA GLU A 21 2.55 11.45 12.35
C GLU A 21 1.13 11.37 11.75
N ASP A 22 0.95 11.86 10.52
CA ASP A 22 -0.34 11.88 9.79
C ASP A 22 -0.64 10.58 9.03
N VAL A 23 0.26 9.59 9.09
CA VAL A 23 0.15 8.34 8.31
C VAL A 23 0.19 7.11 9.21
N ALA A 24 -0.96 6.46 9.37
CA ALA A 24 -1.05 5.12 9.96
C ALA A 24 -0.66 4.04 8.93
N LEU A 25 0.18 3.09 9.33
CA LEU A 25 0.53 1.90 8.54
C LEU A 25 -0.18 0.68 9.14
N VAL A 26 -0.93 -0.04 8.31
CA VAL A 26 -1.71 -1.22 8.70
C VAL A 26 -1.26 -2.39 7.83
N ARG A 27 -0.76 -3.45 8.47
CA ARG A 27 -0.40 -4.69 7.78
C ARG A 27 -1.59 -5.64 7.72
N ILE A 28 -1.82 -6.19 6.53
CA ILE A 28 -2.73 -7.31 6.32
C ILE A 28 -1.89 -8.57 6.20
N GLU A 29 -1.81 -9.33 7.29
CA GLU A 29 -1.05 -10.59 7.35
C GLU A 29 -1.82 -11.75 6.70
N GLN A 30 -3.15 -11.72 6.76
CA GLN A 30 -4.03 -12.72 6.16
C GLN A 30 -4.83 -12.10 5.01
N LEU A 31 -4.52 -12.50 3.77
CA LEU A 31 -5.28 -12.09 2.59
C LEU A 31 -6.51 -12.96 2.36
N PHE A 32 -6.43 -14.26 2.65
CA PHE A 32 -7.54 -15.19 2.45
C PHE A 32 -7.66 -16.18 3.63
N PRO A 33 -8.87 -16.35 4.21
CA PRO A 33 -10.06 -15.52 4.00
C PRO A 33 -9.83 -14.07 4.45
N LEU A 34 -10.43 -13.09 3.75
CA LEU A 34 -10.21 -11.67 4.05
C LEU A 34 -10.87 -11.31 5.40
N PRO A 35 -10.13 -10.83 6.42
CA PRO A 35 -10.70 -10.55 7.74
C PRO A 35 -11.43 -9.20 7.78
N ILE A 36 -12.61 -9.12 7.13
CA ILE A 36 -13.39 -7.88 6.96
C ILE A 36 -13.68 -7.20 8.31
N GLU A 37 -14.21 -7.93 9.29
CA GLU A 37 -14.57 -7.36 10.59
C GLU A 37 -13.37 -6.71 11.31
N GLN A 38 -12.19 -7.32 11.22
CA GLN A 38 -10.98 -6.78 11.82
C GLN A 38 -10.49 -5.54 11.07
N LEU A 39 -10.58 -5.53 9.73
CA LEU A 39 -10.21 -4.37 8.92
C LEU A 39 -11.14 -3.17 9.21
N GLU A 40 -12.43 -3.42 9.33
CA GLU A 40 -13.42 -2.38 9.66
C GLU A 40 -13.21 -1.82 11.07
N ALA A 41 -12.91 -2.68 12.06
CA ALA A 41 -12.55 -2.22 13.41
C ALA A 41 -11.29 -1.34 13.40
N VAL A 42 -10.27 -1.71 12.63
CA VAL A 42 -9.06 -0.89 12.48
C VAL A 42 -9.38 0.44 11.81
N ILE A 43 -10.21 0.45 10.76
CA ILE A 43 -10.63 1.70 10.09
C ILE A 43 -11.37 2.61 11.07
N ALA A 44 -12.29 2.06 11.86
CA ALA A 44 -13.05 2.82 12.86
C ALA A 44 -12.15 3.49 13.92
N SER A 45 -10.98 2.91 14.23
CA SER A 45 -10.00 3.51 15.13
C SER A 45 -9.36 4.80 14.59
N TYR A 46 -9.45 5.06 13.28
CA TYR A 46 -8.92 6.24 12.60
C TYR A 46 -10.03 7.14 12.03
N ALA A 47 -10.95 7.61 12.88
CA ALA A 47 -12.12 8.39 12.45
C ALA A 47 -11.81 9.68 11.65
N ASN A 48 -10.62 10.28 11.83
CA ASN A 48 -10.19 11.48 11.11
C ASN A 48 -9.46 11.19 9.79
N ALA A 49 -9.37 9.91 9.38
CA ALA A 49 -8.70 9.54 8.14
C ALA A 49 -9.48 10.05 6.91
N THR A 50 -8.81 10.85 6.09
CA THR A 50 -9.39 11.42 4.86
C THR A 50 -9.08 10.58 3.62
N GLN A 51 -8.08 9.69 3.69
CA GLN A 51 -7.62 8.89 2.56
C GLN A 51 -7.19 7.49 3.00
N TYR A 52 -7.57 6.51 2.18
CA TYR A 52 -7.15 5.11 2.33
C TYR A 52 -6.30 4.72 1.12
N VAL A 53 -5.18 4.06 1.38
CA VAL A 53 -4.19 3.70 0.36
C VAL A 53 -3.90 2.21 0.46
N TRP A 54 -3.94 1.51 -0.66
CA TRP A 54 -3.37 0.17 -0.81
C TRP A 54 -1.96 0.30 -1.40
N ALA A 55 -0.95 -0.11 -0.65
CA ALA A 55 0.45 0.00 -1.03
C ALA A 55 1.06 -1.38 -1.24
N GLN A 56 1.67 -1.60 -2.41
CA GLN A 56 2.31 -2.86 -2.76
C GLN A 56 3.56 -2.63 -3.64
N GLU A 57 4.58 -3.48 -3.50
CA GLU A 57 5.80 -3.37 -4.31
C GLU A 57 5.65 -4.00 -5.70
N GLU A 58 4.62 -4.81 -5.89
CA GLU A 58 4.29 -5.50 -7.12
C GLU A 58 3.68 -4.56 -8.18
N PRO A 59 3.78 -4.90 -9.47
CA PRO A 59 3.00 -4.25 -10.54
C PRO A 59 1.50 -4.21 -10.25
N LYS A 60 0.80 -3.18 -10.73
CA LYS A 60 -0.66 -3.01 -10.57
C LYS A 60 -1.49 -4.25 -10.95
N ASN A 61 -1.05 -5.00 -11.96
CA ASN A 61 -1.69 -6.23 -12.44
C ASN A 61 -1.27 -7.49 -11.67
N MET A 62 -0.54 -7.34 -10.56
CA MET A 62 0.02 -8.40 -9.73
C MET A 62 -0.21 -8.08 -8.25
N GLY A 63 0.30 -8.94 -7.38
CA GLY A 63 0.09 -8.81 -5.93
C GLY A 63 -1.38 -8.99 -5.56
N ALA A 64 -1.77 -8.45 -4.40
CA ALA A 64 -3.12 -8.61 -3.90
C ALA A 64 -4.10 -7.52 -4.37
N TRP A 65 -3.66 -6.54 -5.17
CA TRP A 65 -4.54 -5.43 -5.60
C TRP A 65 -5.83 -5.93 -6.27
N GLY A 66 -5.75 -6.89 -7.19
CA GLY A 66 -6.92 -7.46 -7.84
C GLY A 66 -7.87 -8.12 -6.84
N PHE A 67 -7.32 -8.86 -5.87
CA PHE A 67 -8.11 -9.49 -4.81
C PHE A 67 -8.79 -8.46 -3.91
N MET A 68 -8.06 -7.42 -3.47
CA MET A 68 -8.62 -6.34 -2.66
C MET A 68 -9.71 -5.58 -3.40
N LEU A 69 -9.54 -5.31 -4.70
CA LEU A 69 -10.54 -4.64 -5.52
C LEU A 69 -11.85 -5.43 -5.61
N MET A 70 -11.78 -6.76 -5.64
CA MET A 70 -12.97 -7.64 -5.71
C MET A 70 -13.64 -7.85 -4.36
N ASN A 71 -12.89 -7.86 -3.26
CA ASN A 71 -13.37 -8.36 -1.97
C ASN A 71 -13.43 -7.30 -0.86
N PHE A 72 -12.88 -6.10 -1.08
CA PHE A 72 -12.84 -5.04 -0.06
C PHE A 72 -13.48 -3.75 -0.57
N ASN A 73 -14.69 -3.48 -0.09
CA ASN A 73 -15.53 -2.37 -0.51
C ASN A 73 -15.90 -1.40 0.63
N SER A 74 -15.44 -1.65 1.87
CA SER A 74 -15.77 -0.82 3.04
C SER A 74 -15.27 0.64 2.91
N VAL A 75 -14.15 0.87 2.22
CA VAL A 75 -13.61 2.22 1.94
C VAL A 75 -12.96 2.31 0.55
N PRO A 76 -12.98 3.48 -0.12
CA PRO A 76 -12.30 3.65 -1.40
C PRO A 76 -10.78 3.62 -1.22
N LEU A 77 -10.10 2.73 -1.93
CA LEU A 77 -8.65 2.58 -1.89
C LEU A 77 -7.96 3.29 -3.05
N ARG A 78 -7.03 4.20 -2.74
CA ARG A 78 -6.04 4.69 -3.72
C ARG A 78 -4.90 3.67 -3.84
N LEU A 79 -4.59 3.24 -5.05
CA LEU A 79 -3.46 2.34 -5.30
C LEU A 79 -2.13 3.09 -5.32
N ALA A 80 -1.15 2.59 -4.57
CA ALA A 80 0.26 2.93 -4.67
C ALA A 80 1.04 1.65 -5.03
N SER A 81 1.39 1.52 -6.31
CA SER A 81 2.06 0.34 -6.86
C SER A 81 2.97 0.70 -8.02
N ARG A 82 3.75 -0.28 -8.49
CA ARG A 82 4.42 -0.14 -9.78
C ARG A 82 3.37 -0.10 -10.91
N ARG A 83 3.76 0.47 -12.06
CA ARG A 83 2.94 0.41 -13.29
C ARG A 83 2.68 -1.04 -13.68
N VAL A 84 1.69 -1.26 -14.55
CA VAL A 84 1.46 -2.57 -15.16
C VAL A 84 2.71 -3.02 -15.89
N TYR A 85 3.13 -4.26 -15.66
CA TYR A 85 4.25 -4.88 -16.34
C TYR A 85 3.91 -6.34 -16.66
N SER A 86 4.51 -6.85 -17.74
CA SER A 86 4.46 -8.28 -18.08
C SER A 86 5.37 -9.12 -17.17
N SER A 87 6.50 -8.56 -16.75
CA SER A 87 7.45 -9.20 -15.83
C SER A 87 7.20 -8.77 -14.37
N PRO A 88 7.37 -9.68 -13.37
CA PRO A 88 7.26 -9.34 -11.95
C PRO A 88 8.25 -8.25 -11.49
N ALA A 89 9.45 -8.22 -12.08
CA ALA A 89 10.49 -7.28 -11.72
C ALA A 89 11.31 -6.82 -12.94
N ALA A 90 12.03 -5.71 -12.78
CA ALA A 90 13.03 -5.30 -13.74
C ALA A 90 14.28 -6.19 -13.60
N GLY A 91 14.83 -6.68 -14.73
CA GLY A 91 16.08 -7.45 -14.72
C GLY A 91 17.33 -6.61 -14.38
N SER A 92 17.24 -5.28 -14.42
CA SER A 92 18.30 -4.37 -13.99
C SER A 92 18.08 -3.93 -12.55
N SER A 93 19.12 -4.10 -11.71
CA SER A 93 19.09 -3.69 -10.30
C SER A 93 18.84 -2.20 -10.12
N ALA A 94 19.48 -1.35 -10.93
CA ALA A 94 19.29 0.11 -10.90
C ALA A 94 17.83 0.48 -11.20
N ARG A 95 17.24 -0.13 -12.23
CA ARG A 95 15.83 0.09 -12.60
C ARG A 95 14.87 -0.42 -11.53
N SER A 96 15.18 -1.57 -10.93
CA SER A 96 14.36 -2.14 -9.84
C SER A 96 14.34 -1.20 -8.63
N LYS A 97 15.51 -0.71 -8.19
CA LYS A 97 15.63 0.24 -7.08
C LYS A 97 14.91 1.56 -7.35
N ALA A 98 15.07 2.13 -8.55
CA ALA A 98 14.40 3.37 -8.94
C ALA A 98 12.88 3.24 -8.87
N ARG A 99 12.32 2.18 -9.47
CA ARG A 99 10.88 1.90 -9.42
C ARG A 99 10.37 1.64 -8.01
N HIS A 100 11.15 0.96 -7.18
CA HIS A 100 10.79 0.72 -5.79
C HIS A 100 10.65 2.02 -5.00
N LYS A 101 11.63 2.92 -5.18
CA LYS A 101 11.61 4.25 -4.57
C LYS A 101 10.42 5.07 -5.03
N GLU A 102 10.10 5.07 -6.33
CA GLU A 102 8.93 5.76 -6.88
C GLU A 102 7.61 5.32 -6.21
N VAL A 103 7.45 4.01 -5.94
CA VAL A 103 6.25 3.51 -5.25
C VAL A 103 6.21 4.03 -3.82
N ILE A 104 7.31 3.95 -3.07
CA ILE A 104 7.39 4.46 -1.70
C ILE A 104 7.04 5.96 -1.69
N ASP A 105 7.62 6.75 -2.60
CA ASP A 105 7.31 8.18 -2.72
C ASP A 105 5.82 8.43 -2.98
N SER A 106 5.19 7.64 -3.85
CA SER A 106 3.77 7.77 -4.18
C SER A 106 2.80 7.47 -3.02
N VAL A 107 3.24 6.72 -2.00
CA VAL A 107 2.43 6.44 -0.81
C VAL A 107 2.20 7.73 -0.01
N PHE A 108 3.26 8.53 0.17
CA PHE A 108 3.26 9.72 1.03
C PHE A 108 2.87 11.02 0.33
N GLN A 109 2.67 10.99 -0.99
CA GLN A 109 2.13 12.12 -1.75
C GLN A 109 0.63 12.24 -1.51
N THR A 110 0.19 13.38 -0.98
CA THR A 110 -1.23 13.75 -0.94
C THR A 110 -1.61 14.33 -2.31
N PRO A 111 -2.64 13.81 -3.00
CA PRO A 111 -3.16 14.47 -4.19
C PRO A 111 -3.57 15.90 -3.82
N LYS A 112 -3.05 16.90 -4.53
CA LYS A 112 -3.59 18.26 -4.42
C LYS A 112 -5.05 18.20 -4.89
N LYS A 113 -5.96 18.71 -4.06
CA LYS A 113 -7.36 18.95 -4.45
C LYS A 113 -7.40 19.88 -5.66
#